data_AF-A0AAW6H336-F1
#
_entry.id   AF-A0AAW6H336-F1
#
_cell.length_a   1.000
_cell.length_b   1.000
_cell.length_c   1.000
_cell.angle_alpha   90.00
_cell.angle_beta   90.00
_cell.angle_gamma   90.00
#
_symmetry.space_group_name_H-M   'P 1'
#
loop_
_entity.id
_entity.type
_entity.pdbx_description
1 polymer ?
#
loop_
_entity_poly.entity_id
_entity_poly.type
_entity_poly.pdbx_seq_one_letter_code
_entity_poly.pdbx_strand_id
1 'polypeptide(L)'
;EEEELQWHNEAFYRVSLVEEAVHSLFRAPLPAEKSFDLTAADIFDELQKTHPALMRGSNPMQFGSVLLRVGLKRRHTKYGNVYEVVRRKKEVSPERVER
;
A
#
# COMPACT_ATOMS: atom_id res chain seq x y z
N GLU A 1 9.10 1.71 33.34
CA GLU A 1 8.49 2.72 32.45
C GLU A 1 8.84 2.44 30.97
N GLU A 2 9.08 1.17 30.59
CA GLU A 2 9.56 0.78 29.24
C GLU A 2 8.64 -0.23 28.52
N GLU A 3 7.46 -0.53 29.07
CA GLU A 3 6.61 -1.61 28.56
C GLU A 3 5.43 -1.15 27.68
N GLU A 4 5.18 0.16 27.57
CA GLU A 4 4.01 0.67 26.84
C GLU A 4 4.28 0.99 25.35
N LEU A 5 5.55 0.95 24.92
CA LEU A 5 5.96 1.36 23.56
C LEU A 5 6.12 0.22 22.55
N GLN A 6 6.00 -1.05 22.95
CA GLN A 6 6.20 -2.17 22.02
C GLN A 6 4.96 -2.47 21.17
N TRP A 7 3.76 -2.21 21.69
CA TRP A 7 2.52 -2.54 20.97
C TRP A 7 2.27 -1.61 19.79
N HIS A 8 2.65 -0.33 19.93
CA HIS A 8 2.65 0.62 18.81
C HIS A 8 3.78 0.35 17.81
N ASN A 9 4.93 -0.15 18.26
CA ASN A 9 6.09 -0.40 17.39
C ASN A 9 5.86 -1.51 16.37
N GLU A 10 5.23 -2.62 16.78
CA GLU A 10 5.02 -3.74 15.86
C GLU A 10 3.99 -3.40 14.78
N ALA A 11 2.91 -2.71 15.14
CA ALA A 11 1.94 -2.19 14.19
C ALA A 11 2.56 -1.14 13.27
N PHE A 12 3.44 -0.28 13.79
CA PHE A 12 4.16 0.71 12.98
C PHE A 12 5.10 0.06 11.96
N TYR A 13 5.89 -0.94 12.39
CA TYR A 13 6.78 -1.68 11.50
C TYR A 13 6.00 -2.47 10.45
N ARG A 14 4.90 -3.12 10.84
CA ARG A 14 4.02 -3.86 9.91
C ARG A 14 3.32 -2.93 8.93
N VAL A 15 2.82 -1.79 9.38
CA VAL A 15 2.20 -0.78 8.52
C VAL A 15 3.22 -0.25 7.51
N SER A 16 4.46 0.00 7.94
CA SER A 16 5.55 0.38 7.03
C SER A 16 5.81 -0.67 5.94
N LEU A 17 5.82 -1.97 6.26
CA LEU A 17 6.03 -3.04 5.26
C LEU A 17 4.92 -3.09 4.19
N VAL A 18 3.67 -2.86 4.60
CA VAL A 18 2.54 -2.82 3.69
C VAL A 18 2.56 -1.55 2.85
N GLU A 19 2.90 -0.40 3.44
CA GLU A 19 3.13 0.86 2.72
C GLU A 19 4.19 0.68 1.62
N GLU A 20 5.31 0.02 1.94
CA GLU A 20 6.34 -0.30 0.94
C GLU A 20 5.83 -1.23 -0.16
N ALA A 21 5.03 -2.25 0.18
CA ALA A 21 4.41 -3.12 -0.82
C ALA A 21 3.48 -2.34 -1.76
N VAL A 22 2.67 -1.43 -1.21
CA VAL A 22 1.81 -0.54 -2.00
C VAL A 22 2.68 0.32 -2.90
N HIS A 23 3.72 0.99 -2.41
CA HIS A 23 4.61 1.84 -3.22
C HIS A 23 5.39 1.10 -4.31
N SER A 24 5.67 -0.19 -4.11
CA SER A 24 6.33 -1.07 -5.08
C SER A 24 5.46 -1.29 -6.32
N LEU A 25 4.16 -1.53 -6.12
CA LEU A 25 3.22 -1.89 -7.20
C LEU A 25 2.31 -0.77 -7.65
N PHE A 26 2.00 0.16 -6.76
CA PHE A 26 1.03 1.22 -6.95
C PHE A 26 1.64 2.57 -6.60
N ARG A 27 1.15 3.61 -7.26
CA ARG A 27 1.47 5.00 -6.91
C ARG A 27 0.22 5.86 -7.01
N ALA A 28 0.25 7.00 -6.33
CA ALA A 28 -0.76 8.03 -6.50
C ALA A 28 -0.74 8.54 -7.97
N PRO A 29 -1.92 8.70 -8.60
CA PRO A 29 -2.00 9.22 -9.97
C PRO A 29 -1.59 10.68 -10.07
N LEU A 30 -0.88 11.01 -11.16
CA LEU A 30 -0.66 12.38 -11.59
C LEU A 30 -1.93 12.92 -12.28
N PRO A 31 -2.18 14.24 -12.26
CA PRO A 31 -3.44 14.84 -12.73
C PRO A 31 -3.79 14.60 -14.22
N ALA A 32 -2.83 14.17 -15.04
CA ALA A 32 -3.03 13.87 -16.46
C ALA A 32 -2.81 12.38 -16.80
N GLU A 33 -2.65 11.52 -15.79
CA GLU A 33 -2.34 10.10 -15.96
C GLU A 33 -3.58 9.24 -15.79
N LYS A 34 -3.60 8.06 -16.45
CA LYS A 34 -4.73 7.14 -16.37
C LYS A 34 -4.70 6.39 -15.03
N SER A 35 -5.59 6.76 -14.12
CA SER A 35 -5.80 6.07 -12.84
C SER A 35 -6.76 4.88 -12.97
N PHE A 36 -6.65 3.96 -12.02
CA PHE A 36 -7.57 2.84 -11.80
C PHE A 36 -8.28 3.05 -10.46
N ASP A 37 -9.60 2.89 -10.45
CA ASP A 37 -10.39 2.83 -9.23
C ASP A 37 -10.44 1.37 -8.74
N LEU A 38 -9.64 1.01 -7.73
CA LEU A 38 -9.62 -0.34 -7.16
C LEU A 38 -10.11 -0.32 -5.71
N THR A 39 -10.80 -1.37 -5.27
CA THR A 39 -11.17 -1.48 -3.86
C THR A 39 -9.95 -1.79 -3.01
N ALA A 40 -10.04 -1.54 -1.69
CA ALA A 40 -9.01 -1.96 -0.75
C ALA A 40 -8.73 -3.48 -0.84
N ALA A 41 -9.75 -4.30 -1.09
CA ALA A 41 -9.60 -5.74 -1.23
C ALA A 41 -8.86 -6.12 -2.53
N ASP A 42 -9.17 -5.47 -3.65
CA ASP A 42 -8.48 -5.73 -4.92
C ASP A 42 -7.00 -5.38 -4.83
N ILE A 43 -6.67 -4.23 -4.25
CA ILE A 43 -5.28 -3.81 -4.04
C ILE A 43 -4.57 -4.81 -3.12
N PHE A 44 -5.22 -5.20 -2.01
CA PHE A 44 -4.65 -6.17 -1.07
C PHE A 44 -4.36 -7.52 -1.73
N ASP A 45 -5.27 -8.04 -2.53
CA ASP A 45 -5.11 -9.31 -3.25
C ASP A 45 -3.94 -9.24 -4.25
N GLU A 46 -3.81 -8.14 -5.00
CA GLU A 46 -2.66 -7.95 -5.91
C GLU A 46 -1.32 -7.88 -5.18
N LEU A 47 -1.27 -7.17 -4.05
CA LEU A 47 -0.09 -7.12 -3.20
C LEU A 47 0.23 -8.50 -2.63
N GLN A 48 -0.79 -9.27 -2.22
CA GLN A 48 -0.61 -10.61 -1.68
C GLN A 48 -0.08 -11.59 -2.73
N LYS A 49 -0.51 -11.47 -3.99
CA LYS A 49 0.00 -12.26 -5.12
C LYS A 49 1.45 -11.94 -5.46
N THR A 50 1.85 -10.68 -5.35
CA THR A 50 3.19 -10.25 -5.78
C THR A 50 4.22 -10.28 -4.66
N HIS A 51 3.83 -9.84 -3.46
CA HIS A 51 4.67 -9.72 -2.29
C HIS A 51 4.01 -10.39 -1.06
N PRO A 52 3.74 -11.71 -1.11
CA PRO A 52 3.08 -12.44 -0.02
C PRO A 52 3.83 -12.31 1.31
N ALA A 53 5.15 -12.16 1.28
CA ALA A 53 5.99 -11.98 2.46
C ALA A 53 5.70 -10.66 3.19
N LEU A 54 5.50 -9.56 2.47
CA LEU A 54 5.19 -8.23 3.04
C LEU A 54 3.75 -8.15 3.55
N MET A 55 2.84 -8.88 2.89
CA MET A 55 1.43 -8.93 3.26
C MET A 55 1.13 -9.90 4.41
N ARG A 56 2.10 -10.70 4.83
CA ARG A 56 1.92 -11.73 5.86
C ARG A 56 1.62 -11.10 7.22
N GLY A 57 0.42 -11.37 7.77
CA GLY A 57 -0.04 -10.76 9.02
C GLY A 57 -0.63 -9.35 8.88
N SER A 58 -0.87 -8.88 7.65
CA SER A 58 -1.52 -7.60 7.40
C SER A 58 -3.00 -7.65 7.77
N ASN A 59 -3.50 -6.59 8.40
CA ASN A 59 -4.90 -6.49 8.77
C ASN A 59 -5.69 -5.69 7.71
N PRO A 60 -6.67 -6.30 7.02
CA PRO A 60 -7.49 -5.59 6.03
C PRO A 60 -8.27 -4.41 6.62
N MET A 61 -8.58 -4.43 7.92
CA MET A 61 -9.23 -3.32 8.62
C MET A 61 -8.31 -2.08 8.70
N GLN A 62 -7.00 -2.29 8.87
CA GLN A 62 -6.00 -1.22 8.92
C GLN A 62 -5.50 -0.81 7.53
N PHE A 63 -5.70 -1.68 6.53
CA PHE A 63 -5.23 -1.45 5.16
C PHE A 63 -5.83 -0.19 4.52
N GLY A 64 -7.09 0.15 4.81
CA GLY A 64 -7.69 1.39 4.32
C GLY A 64 -6.93 2.65 4.79
N SER A 65 -6.48 2.66 6.05
CA SER A 65 -5.66 3.75 6.61
C SER A 65 -4.26 3.79 5.98
N VAL A 66 -3.70 2.64 5.65
CA VAL A 66 -2.42 2.52 4.92
C VAL A 66 -2.52 3.17 3.55
N LEU A 67 -3.55 2.86 2.76
CA LEU A 67 -3.74 3.46 1.43
C LEU A 67 -3.83 4.99 1.48
N LEU A 68 -4.47 5.53 2.51
CA LEU A 68 -4.56 6.97 2.73
C LEU A 68 -3.19 7.61 3.06
N ARG A 69 -2.36 6.94 3.89
CA ARG A 69 -1.00 7.43 4.21
C ARG A 69 -0.05 7.41 3.02
N VAL A 70 -0.19 6.40 2.16
CA VAL A 70 0.54 6.28 0.87
C VAL A 70 0.15 7.41 -0.12
N GLY A 71 -0.88 8.21 0.20
CA GLY A 71 -1.33 9.33 -0.61
C GLY A 71 -2.32 8.94 -1.69
N LEU A 72 -2.93 7.76 -1.59
CA LEU A 72 -3.97 7.34 -2.53
C LEU A 72 -5.28 8.05 -2.20
N LYS A 73 -5.94 8.56 -3.25
CA LYS A 73 -7.22 9.24 -3.10
C LYS A 73 -8.31 8.20 -2.90
N ARG A 74 -8.94 8.22 -1.73
CA ARG A 74 -10.15 7.44 -1.45
C ARG A 74 -11.36 8.10 -2.10
N ARG A 75 -12.07 7.33 -2.92
CA ARG A 75 -13.34 7.69 -3.54
C ARG A 75 -14.44 6.81 -2.96
N HIS A 76 -15.50 7.41 -2.46
CA HIS A 76 -16.64 6.68 -1.93
C HIS A 76 -17.62 6.36 -3.07
N THR A 77 -18.03 5.10 -3.17
CA THR A 77 -19.00 4.63 -4.17
C THR A 77 -20.16 3.92 -3.48
N LYS A 78 -21.24 3.71 -4.21
CA LYS A 78 -22.41 2.91 -3.77
C LYS A 78 -22.08 1.45 -3.40
N TYR A 79 -20.92 0.93 -3.83
CA TYR A 79 -20.48 -0.44 -3.53
C TYR A 79 -19.35 -0.49 -2.48
N GLY A 80 -18.93 0.66 -1.93
CA GLY A 80 -17.86 0.76 -0.94
C GLY A 80 -16.78 1.77 -1.32
N ASN A 81 -15.66 1.71 -0.59
CA ASN A 81 -14.52 2.61 -0.81
C ASN A 81 -13.61 2.06 -1.92
N VAL A 82 -13.40 2.87 -2.95
CA VAL A 82 -12.39 2.63 -3.99
C VAL A 82 -11.25 3.62 -3.83
N TYR A 83 -10.09 3.30 -4.36
CA TYR A 83 -8.88 4.09 -4.28
C TYR A 83 -8.33 4.28 -5.68
N GLU A 84 -8.03 5.52 -6.01
CA GLU A 84 -7.40 5.87 -7.28
C GLU A 84 -5.90 5.53 -7.20
N VAL A 85 -5.50 4.54 -7.99
CA VAL A 85 -4.12 4.04 -8.05
C VAL A 85 -3.63 3.95 -9.49
N VAL A 86 -2.33 4.10 -9.69
CA VAL A 86 -1.68 3.74 -10.95
C VAL A 86 -0.78 2.55 -10.69
N ARG A 87 -0.94 1.49 -11.48
CA ARG A 87 -0.02 0.35 -11.47
C ARG A 87 1.35 0.81 -11.95
N ARG A 88 2.35 0.74 -11.09
CA ARG A 88 3.75 0.80 -11.50
C ARG A 88 4.01 -0.47 -12.30
N LYS A 89 4.28 -0.33 -13.59
CA LYS A 89 4.99 -1.40 -14.29
C LYS A 89 6.28 -1.62 -13.51
N LYS A 90 6.56 -2.87 -13.17
CA LYS A 90 7.81 -3.30 -12.58
C LYS A 90 8.93 -2.91 -13.55
N GLU A 91 9.35 -1.66 -13.52
CA GLU A 91 10.63 -1.25 -14.05
C GLU A 91 11.61 -2.02 -13.19
N VAL A 92 12.15 -3.07 -13.79
CA VAL A 92 13.41 -3.67 -13.35
C VAL A 92 14.31 -2.53 -12.92
N SER A 93 14.70 -2.56 -11.65
CA SER A 93 15.54 -1.55 -11.02
C SER A 93 16.63 -1.10 -11.98
N PRO A 94 16.77 0.20 -12.33
CA PRO A 94 18.07 0.66 -12.74
C PRO A 94 18.96 0.52 -11.51
N GLU A 95 19.87 -0.42 -11.60
CA GLU A 95 21.13 -0.52 -10.86
C GLU A 95 21.27 0.45 -9.68
N ARG A 96 21.26 -0.13 -8.49
CA ARG A 96 22.11 0.33 -7.40
C ARG A 96 23.57 0.24 -7.89
N VAL A 97 24.06 1.26 -8.56
CA VAL A 97 25.50 1.58 -8.57
C VAL A 97 25.67 2.77 -7.65
N GLU A 98 25.78 2.43 -6.38
CA GLU A 98 26.40 3.29 -5.39
C GLU A 98 27.91 3.23 -5.64
N ARG A 99 28.45 4.36 -6.10
CA ARG A 99 29.87 4.79 -6.08
C ARG A 99 30.85 4.22 -7.08
#